data_AF-A0A820A960-F1
#
_entry.id   AF-A0A820A960-F1
#
_cell.length_a   1.000
_cell.length_b   1.000
_cell.length_c   1.000
_cell.angle_alpha   90.00
_cell.angle_beta   90.00
_cell.angle_gamma   90.00
#
_symmetry.space_group_name_H-M   'P 1'
#
loop_
_entity.id
_entity.type
_entity.pdbx_description
1 polymer ?
#
loop_
_entity_poly.entity_id
_entity_poly.type
_entity_poly.pdbx_seq_one_letter_code
_entity_poly.pdbx_strand_id
1 'polypeptide(L)'
;VFTIIVTLHQTNLAQRQRLEDQQSAKIQREQDLNNAKIQREQDLNTSAQQRLDDREQAKKQRALDKEMTDQQLNSSEEQRRHEMNIALAQYRDNLLTDYIREIGELLKMNNGSLTNDFVTKTLTRAKTLAAIRQLDPSRNVELIRFLYEAGQLSTGKNPLDLSTAQLNNIDFSSFSNLNISGLSLSGAYLSNSSFAHSELFNMDF
;
A
#
# COMPACT_ATOMS: atom_id res chain seq x y z
N VAL A 1 -0.17 0.07 114.01
CA VAL A 1 0.62 1.14 113.34
C VAL A 1 1.34 0.63 112.09
N PHE A 2 2.04 -0.51 112.14
CA PHE A 2 2.71 -1.11 110.98
C PHE A 2 1.80 -1.36 109.75
N THR A 3 0.60 -1.90 109.95
CA THR A 3 -0.36 -2.20 108.85
C THR A 3 -0.87 -0.96 108.11
N ILE A 4 -1.04 0.17 108.82
CA ILE A 4 -1.51 1.44 108.24
C ILE A 4 -0.41 2.07 107.37
N ILE A 5 0.86 1.94 107.78
CA ILE A 5 2.00 2.45 107.02
C ILE A 5 2.20 1.63 105.73
N VAL A 6 2.06 0.30 105.81
CA VAL A 6 2.17 -0.59 104.63
C VAL A 6 1.06 -0.32 103.61
N THR A 7 -0.18 -0.12 104.06
CA THR A 7 -1.31 0.18 103.16
C THR A 7 -1.19 1.56 102.52
N LEU A 8 -0.73 2.58 103.25
CA LEU A 8 -0.48 3.91 102.69
C LEU A 8 0.68 3.90 101.67
N HIS A 9 1.72 3.09 101.92
CA HIS A 9 2.81 2.90 100.98
C HIS A 9 2.34 2.17 99.71
N GLN A 10 1.54 1.11 99.86
CA GLN A 10 0.96 0.36 98.74
C GLN A 10 0.01 1.21 97.89
N THR A 11 -0.83 2.06 98.49
CA THR A 11 -1.72 2.95 97.72
C THR A 11 -0.95 4.00 96.95
N ASN A 12 0.11 4.56 97.52
CA ASN A 12 0.98 5.54 96.84
C ASN A 12 1.75 4.88 95.68
N LEU A 13 2.22 3.65 95.86
CA LEU A 13 2.89 2.86 94.82
C LEU A 13 1.94 2.52 93.67
N ALA A 14 0.72 2.08 93.99
CA ALA A 14 -0.32 1.81 93.00
C ALA A 14 -0.77 3.07 92.24
N GLN A 15 -0.81 4.24 92.90
CA GLN A 15 -1.11 5.52 92.25
C GLN A 15 -0.01 5.94 91.27
N ARG A 16 1.26 5.81 91.66
CA ARG A 16 2.40 6.05 90.75
C ARG A 16 2.35 5.14 89.53
N GLN A 17 2.11 3.85 89.75
CA GLN A 17 2.07 2.88 88.67
C GLN A 17 0.93 3.17 87.67
N ARG A 18 -0.26 3.55 88.17
CA ARG A 18 -1.36 3.99 87.29
C ARG A 18 -1.03 5.25 86.48
N LEU A 19 -0.30 6.20 87.08
CA LEU A 19 0.14 7.42 86.40
C LEU A 19 1.17 7.08 85.30
N GLU A 20 2.11 6.20 85.59
CA GLU A 20 3.10 5.69 84.63
C GLU A 20 2.42 4.92 83.49
N ASP A 21 1.44 4.07 83.79
CA ASP A 21 0.65 3.35 82.79
C ASP A 21 -0.16 4.32 81.92
N GLN A 22 -0.76 5.35 82.53
CA GLN A 22 -1.50 6.39 81.79
C GLN A 22 -0.59 7.20 80.88
N GLN A 23 0.61 7.56 81.34
CA GLN A 23 1.60 8.27 80.52
C GLN A 23 2.11 7.38 79.38
N SER A 24 2.45 6.13 79.69
CA SER A 24 2.90 5.14 78.70
C SER A 24 1.82 4.90 77.63
N ALA A 25 0.55 4.77 78.04
CA ALA A 25 -0.56 4.60 77.11
C ALA A 25 -0.80 5.85 76.25
N LYS A 26 -0.58 7.07 76.78
CA LYS A 26 -0.66 8.30 75.99
C LYS A 26 0.45 8.36 74.94
N ILE A 27 1.68 8.08 75.34
CA ILE A 27 2.84 8.05 74.44
C ILE A 27 2.63 7.00 73.34
N GLN A 28 2.18 5.79 73.70
CA GLN A 28 1.90 4.73 72.74
C GLN A 28 0.83 5.16 71.73
N ARG A 29 -0.29 5.74 72.17
CA ARG A 29 -1.34 6.23 71.26
C ARG A 29 -0.84 7.33 70.33
N GLU A 30 0.02 8.21 70.82
CA GLU A 30 0.61 9.28 70.01
C GLU A 30 1.57 8.71 68.96
N GLN A 31 2.37 7.70 69.33
CA GLN A 31 3.20 6.95 68.40
C GLN A 31 2.36 6.22 67.35
N ASP A 32 1.31 5.51 67.76
CA ASP A 32 0.42 4.79 66.85
C ASP A 32 -0.28 5.74 65.87
N LEU A 33 -0.73 6.91 66.36
CA LEU A 33 -1.32 7.95 65.52
C LEU A 33 -0.31 8.50 64.51
N ASN A 34 0.93 8.73 64.93
CA ASN A 34 1.97 9.21 64.04
C ASN A 34 2.32 8.17 62.97
N ASN A 35 2.47 6.90 63.38
CA ASN A 35 2.71 5.78 62.46
C ASN A 35 1.56 5.64 61.46
N ALA A 36 0.31 5.75 61.89
CA ALA A 36 -0.86 5.70 61.01
C ALA A 36 -0.89 6.87 60.01
N LYS A 37 -0.46 8.08 60.41
CA LYS A 37 -0.36 9.23 59.51
C LYS A 37 0.73 9.00 58.44
N ILE A 38 1.91 8.53 58.85
CA ILE A 38 3.01 8.24 57.94
C ILE A 38 2.61 7.16 56.93
N GLN A 39 1.99 6.06 57.40
CA GLN A 39 1.53 4.99 56.52
C GLN A 39 0.51 5.50 55.51
N ARG A 40 -0.48 6.29 55.96
CA ARG A 40 -1.50 6.86 55.08
C ARG A 40 -0.89 7.78 54.01
N GLU A 41 0.12 8.57 54.37
CA GLU A 41 0.82 9.44 53.42
C GLU A 41 1.62 8.62 52.40
N GLN A 42 2.30 7.56 52.85
CA GLN A 42 2.99 6.62 51.97
C GLN A 42 2.03 5.92 51.00
N ASP A 43 0.88 5.46 51.48
CA ASP A 43 -0.14 4.81 50.63
C ASP A 43 -0.72 5.80 49.60
N LEU A 44 -0.98 7.04 50.01
CA LEU A 44 -1.45 8.10 49.12
C LEU A 44 -0.44 8.41 48.02
N ASN A 45 0.84 8.54 48.38
CA ASN A 45 1.92 8.80 47.43
C ASN A 45 2.12 7.61 46.48
N THR A 46 2.08 6.39 46.98
CA THR A 46 2.18 5.17 46.17
C THR A 46 1.01 5.08 45.17
N SER A 47 -0.22 5.34 45.62
CA SER A 47 -1.40 5.34 44.76
C SER A 47 -1.36 6.49 43.72
N ALA A 48 -0.83 7.66 44.10
CA ALA A 48 -0.64 8.76 43.16
C ALA A 48 0.38 8.39 42.07
N GLN A 49 1.51 7.80 42.45
CA GLN A 49 2.55 7.36 41.51
C GLN A 49 2.02 6.28 40.56
N GLN A 50 1.35 5.26 41.10
CA GLN A 50 0.78 4.18 40.29
C GLN A 50 -0.22 4.72 39.25
N ARG A 51 -1.08 5.67 39.61
CA ARG A 51 -2.01 6.30 38.65
C ARG A 51 -1.29 7.09 37.55
N LEU A 52 -0.15 7.70 37.86
CA LEU A 52 0.66 8.38 36.86
C LEU A 52 1.29 7.37 35.91
N ASP A 53 1.86 6.29 36.44
CA ASP A 53 2.48 5.22 35.65
C ASP A 53 1.46 4.53 34.73
N ASP A 54 0.29 4.18 35.27
CA ASP A 54 -0.82 3.59 34.51
C ASP A 54 -1.28 4.53 33.38
N ARG A 55 -1.35 5.84 33.65
CA ARG A 55 -1.73 6.84 32.64
C ARG A 55 -0.68 6.95 31.54
N GLU A 56 0.59 6.94 31.88
CA GLU A 56 1.69 7.00 30.90
C GLU A 56 1.77 5.71 30.08
N GLN A 57 1.57 4.55 30.69
CA GLN A 57 1.46 3.28 29.98
C GLN A 57 0.27 3.27 29.02
N ALA A 58 -0.90 3.71 29.47
CA ALA A 58 -2.10 3.80 28.62
C ALA A 58 -1.90 4.77 27.44
N LYS A 59 -1.18 5.88 27.62
CA LYS A 59 -0.83 6.79 26.52
C LYS A 59 0.11 6.14 25.53
N LYS A 60 1.17 5.47 26.00
CA LYS A 60 2.12 4.75 25.15
C LYS A 60 1.42 3.66 24.34
N GLN A 61 0.56 2.87 24.98
CA GLN A 61 -0.20 1.83 24.29
C GLN A 61 -1.09 2.40 23.20
N ARG A 62 -1.86 3.46 23.51
CA ARG A 62 -2.72 4.12 22.50
C ARG A 62 -1.93 4.69 21.33
N ALA A 63 -0.74 5.24 21.59
CA ALA A 63 0.12 5.76 20.53
C ALA A 63 0.61 4.62 19.61
N LEU A 64 1.05 3.50 20.20
CA LEU A 64 1.47 2.31 19.46
C LEU A 64 0.32 1.70 18.65
N ASP A 65 -0.86 1.55 19.25
CA ASP A 65 -2.03 1.00 18.56
C ASP A 65 -2.43 1.87 17.37
N LYS A 66 -2.35 3.20 17.54
CA LYS A 66 -2.60 4.15 16.45
C LYS A 66 -1.58 4.01 15.33
N GLU A 67 -0.29 3.97 15.68
CA GLU A 67 0.80 3.81 14.70
C GLU A 67 0.66 2.50 13.92
N MET A 68 0.34 1.40 14.61
CA MET A 68 0.12 0.09 13.99
C MET A 68 -1.07 0.12 13.04
N THR A 69 -2.16 0.78 13.43
CA THR A 69 -3.36 0.95 12.58
C THR A 69 -3.02 1.75 11.33
N ASP A 70 -2.32 2.88 11.48
CA ASP A 70 -1.92 3.74 10.37
C ASP A 70 -0.97 2.99 9.41
N GLN A 71 -0.03 2.22 9.94
CA GLN A 71 0.88 1.38 9.13
C GLN A 71 0.12 0.29 8.37
N GLN A 72 -0.85 -0.37 9.02
CA GLN A 72 -1.66 -1.42 8.39
C GLN A 72 -2.53 -0.85 7.26
N LEU A 73 -3.10 0.34 7.44
CA LEU A 73 -3.87 1.02 6.41
C LEU A 73 -3.00 1.35 5.20
N ASN A 74 -1.84 1.97 5.41
CA ASN A 74 -0.92 2.32 4.32
C ASN A 74 -0.47 1.07 3.53
N SER A 75 -0.07 0.00 4.24
CA SER A 75 0.32 -1.26 3.61
C SER A 75 -0.81 -1.89 2.80
N SER A 76 -2.05 -1.86 3.32
CA SER A 76 -3.22 -2.36 2.60
C SER A 76 -3.52 -1.54 1.33
N GLU A 77 -3.36 -0.23 1.37
CA GLU A 77 -3.55 0.64 0.21
C GLU A 77 -2.48 0.40 -0.86
N GLU A 78 -1.22 0.25 -0.47
CA GLU A 78 -0.11 -0.09 -1.37
C GLU A 78 -0.34 -1.44 -2.04
N GLN A 79 -0.74 -2.47 -1.27
CA GLN A 79 -1.08 -3.79 -1.79
C GLN A 79 -2.23 -3.71 -2.81
N ARG A 80 -3.32 -3.01 -2.48
CA ARG A 80 -4.47 -2.84 -3.39
C ARG A 80 -4.08 -2.16 -4.69
N ARG A 81 -3.22 -1.14 -4.63
CA ARG A 81 -2.68 -0.47 -5.82
C ARG A 81 -1.83 -1.40 -6.65
N HIS A 82 -0.98 -2.19 -6.01
CA HIS A 82 -0.14 -3.16 -6.68
C HIS A 82 -0.96 -4.25 -7.38
N GLU A 83 -1.96 -4.81 -6.70
CA GLU A 83 -2.89 -5.80 -7.26
C GLU A 83 -3.67 -5.25 -8.46
N MET A 84 -4.17 -4.01 -8.35
CA MET A 84 -4.86 -3.35 -9.46
C MET A 84 -3.95 -3.16 -10.67
N ASN A 85 -2.68 -2.79 -10.45
CA ASN A 85 -1.70 -2.64 -11.53
C ASN A 85 -1.37 -3.98 -12.19
N ILE A 86 -1.22 -5.06 -11.41
CA ILE A 86 -1.02 -6.41 -11.94
C ILE A 86 -2.22 -6.84 -12.78
N ALA A 87 -3.43 -6.68 -12.24
CA ALA A 87 -4.66 -7.07 -12.94
C ALA A 87 -4.83 -6.30 -14.25
N LEU A 88 -4.52 -5.00 -14.27
CA LEU A 88 -4.55 -4.18 -15.48
C LEU A 88 -3.50 -4.64 -16.50
N ALA A 89 -2.28 -4.95 -16.06
CA ALA A 89 -1.22 -5.46 -16.93
C ALA A 89 -1.64 -6.81 -17.56
N GLN A 90 -2.10 -7.75 -16.74
CA GLN A 90 -2.60 -9.05 -17.20
C GLN A 90 -3.78 -8.93 -18.17
N TYR A 91 -4.71 -8.02 -17.89
CA TYR A 91 -5.83 -7.74 -18.80
C TYR A 91 -5.32 -7.30 -20.17
N ARG A 92 -4.33 -6.40 -20.23
CA ARG A 92 -3.76 -5.92 -21.50
C ARG A 92 -2.93 -6.99 -22.22
N ASP A 93 -2.21 -7.84 -21.48
CA ASP A 93 -1.48 -8.99 -22.05
C ASP A 93 -2.44 -10.00 -22.70
N ASN A 94 -3.53 -10.31 -22.00
CA ASN A 94 -4.57 -11.18 -22.52
C ASN A 94 -5.23 -10.55 -23.75
N LEU A 95 -5.55 -9.25 -23.70
CA LEU A 95 -6.12 -8.53 -24.84
C LEU A 95 -5.21 -8.59 -26.07
N LEU A 96 -3.91 -8.38 -25.91
CA LEU A 96 -2.94 -8.48 -27.00
C LEU A 96 -2.86 -9.91 -27.55
N THR A 97 -2.79 -10.90 -26.66
CA THR A 97 -2.73 -12.32 -27.04
C THR A 97 -3.97 -12.76 -27.83
N ASP A 98 -5.15 -12.38 -27.34
CA ASP A 98 -6.43 -12.66 -27.98
C ASP A 98 -6.54 -11.96 -29.34
N TYR A 99 -6.08 -10.71 -29.42
CA TYR A 99 -5.98 -9.98 -30.67
C TYR A 99 -5.08 -10.70 -31.68
N ILE A 100 -3.84 -11.04 -31.30
CA ILE A 100 -2.87 -11.73 -32.18
C ILE A 100 -3.45 -13.06 -32.66
N ARG A 101 -4.05 -13.84 -31.76
CA ARG A 101 -4.67 -15.13 -32.09
C ARG A 101 -5.79 -14.96 -33.12
N GLU A 102 -6.73 -14.06 -32.88
CA GLU A 102 -7.85 -13.86 -33.79
C GLU A 102 -7.43 -13.30 -35.14
N ILE A 103 -6.52 -12.32 -35.17
CA ILE A 103 -5.99 -11.79 -36.43
C ILE A 103 -5.15 -12.85 -37.16
N GLY A 104 -4.42 -13.68 -36.43
CA GLY A 104 -3.69 -14.82 -36.98
C GLY A 104 -4.62 -15.83 -37.66
N GLU A 105 -5.75 -16.16 -37.05
CA GLU A 105 -6.77 -17.02 -37.67
C GLU A 105 -7.40 -16.36 -38.90
N LEU A 106 -7.72 -15.05 -38.84
CA LEU A 106 -8.21 -14.32 -40.01
C LEU A 106 -7.18 -14.32 -41.16
N LEU A 107 -5.89 -14.13 -40.85
CA LEU A 107 -4.82 -14.24 -41.85
C LEU A 107 -4.80 -15.62 -42.49
N LYS A 108 -4.88 -16.69 -41.70
CA LYS A 108 -4.93 -18.07 -42.23
C LYS A 108 -6.14 -18.30 -43.15
N MET A 109 -7.32 -17.83 -42.74
CA MET A 109 -8.56 -17.98 -43.51
C MET A 109 -8.57 -17.15 -44.81
N ASN A 110 -7.83 -16.04 -44.85
CA ASN A 110 -7.81 -15.10 -45.98
C ASN A 110 -6.49 -15.13 -46.77
N ASN A 111 -5.82 -16.30 -46.85
CA ASN A 111 -4.58 -16.50 -47.61
C ASN A 111 -3.46 -15.49 -47.29
N GLY A 112 -3.35 -15.10 -46.01
CA GLY A 112 -2.33 -14.19 -45.51
C GLY A 112 -2.60 -12.70 -45.77
N SER A 113 -3.81 -12.31 -46.17
CA SER A 113 -4.17 -10.89 -46.36
C SER A 113 -5.42 -10.52 -45.58
N LEU A 114 -5.36 -9.40 -44.84
CA LEU A 114 -6.51 -8.80 -44.16
C LEU A 114 -7.20 -7.74 -45.01
N THR A 115 -6.65 -7.38 -46.17
CA THR A 115 -7.09 -6.22 -46.96
C THR A 115 -7.63 -6.57 -48.34
N ASN A 116 -7.58 -7.85 -48.73
CA ASN A 116 -8.09 -8.32 -50.02
C ASN A 116 -9.62 -8.31 -50.11
N ASP A 117 -10.31 -8.57 -49.00
CA ASP A 117 -11.77 -8.55 -48.90
C ASP A 117 -12.26 -7.32 -48.12
N PHE A 118 -13.32 -6.67 -48.59
CA PHE A 118 -13.84 -5.45 -47.98
C PHE A 118 -14.37 -5.67 -46.56
N VAL A 119 -15.04 -6.79 -46.31
CA VAL A 119 -15.62 -7.12 -44.99
C VAL A 119 -14.51 -7.44 -44.01
N THR A 120 -13.55 -8.31 -44.39
CA THR A 120 -12.36 -8.61 -43.58
C THR A 120 -11.58 -7.33 -43.28
N LYS A 121 -11.32 -6.49 -44.28
CA LYS A 121 -10.60 -5.21 -44.10
C LYS A 121 -11.27 -4.30 -43.09
N THR A 122 -12.58 -4.13 -43.21
CA THR A 122 -13.35 -3.25 -42.33
C THR A 122 -13.37 -3.77 -40.90
N LEU A 123 -13.61 -5.08 -40.73
CA LEU A 123 -13.66 -5.72 -39.41
C LEU A 123 -12.30 -5.70 -38.73
N THR A 124 -11.25 -6.08 -39.44
CA THR A 124 -9.88 -6.05 -38.94
C THR A 124 -9.51 -4.63 -38.54
N ARG A 125 -9.73 -3.62 -39.39
CA ARG A 125 -9.44 -2.23 -39.06
C ARG A 125 -10.14 -1.79 -37.78
N ALA A 126 -11.44 -2.05 -37.66
CA ALA A 126 -12.20 -1.70 -36.46
C ALA A 126 -11.62 -2.37 -35.20
N LYS A 127 -11.27 -3.66 -35.30
CA LYS A 127 -10.70 -4.43 -34.19
C LYS A 127 -9.30 -3.95 -33.81
N THR A 128 -8.45 -3.65 -34.78
CA THR A 128 -7.11 -3.09 -34.57
C THR A 128 -7.18 -1.73 -33.88
N LEU A 129 -8.04 -0.83 -34.33
CA LEU A 129 -8.22 0.48 -33.70
C LEU A 129 -8.77 0.36 -32.27
N ALA A 130 -9.67 -0.60 -32.02
CA ALA A 130 -10.18 -0.87 -30.67
C ALA A 130 -9.12 -1.44 -29.74
N ALA A 131 -8.24 -2.31 -30.23
CA ALA A 131 -7.11 -2.85 -29.47
C ALA A 131 -6.11 -1.74 -29.13
N ILE A 132 -5.72 -0.93 -30.12
CA ILE A 132 -4.74 0.17 -29.94
C ILE A 132 -5.16 1.14 -28.83
N ARG A 133 -6.46 1.45 -28.72
CA ARG A 133 -6.99 2.36 -27.69
C ARG A 133 -6.92 1.80 -26.26
N GLN A 134 -6.89 0.48 -26.11
CA GLN A 134 -6.96 -0.19 -24.80
C GLN A 134 -5.58 -0.63 -24.29
N LEU A 135 -4.67 -0.93 -25.22
CA LEU A 135 -3.29 -1.30 -24.92
C LEU A 135 -2.46 -0.08 -24.53
N ASP A 136 -1.43 -0.31 -23.73
CA ASP A 136 -0.39 0.68 -23.45
C ASP A 136 0.65 0.76 -24.58
N PRO A 137 1.49 1.81 -24.60
CA PRO A 137 2.43 2.01 -25.69
C PRO A 137 3.36 0.83 -25.97
N SER A 138 3.83 0.13 -24.92
CA SER A 138 4.72 -1.04 -25.06
C SER A 138 4.03 -2.19 -25.80
N ARG A 139 2.76 -2.47 -25.49
CA ARG A 139 2.00 -3.54 -26.18
C ARG A 139 1.55 -3.12 -27.58
N ASN A 140 1.35 -1.83 -27.81
CA ASN A 140 1.09 -1.31 -29.14
C ASN A 140 2.28 -1.50 -30.09
N VAL A 141 3.53 -1.40 -29.60
CA VAL A 141 4.75 -1.77 -30.36
C VAL A 141 4.62 -3.21 -30.87
N GLU A 142 4.32 -4.15 -29.97
CA GLU A 142 4.22 -5.58 -30.32
C GLU A 142 3.10 -5.85 -31.32
N LEU A 143 1.94 -5.21 -31.14
CA LEU A 143 0.82 -5.28 -32.08
C LEU A 143 1.22 -4.78 -33.48
N ILE A 144 1.86 -3.61 -33.56
CA ILE A 144 2.30 -3.02 -34.83
C ILE A 144 3.34 -3.91 -35.50
N ARG A 145 4.30 -4.42 -34.71
CA ARG A 145 5.32 -5.34 -35.18
C ARG A 145 4.71 -6.58 -35.81
N PHE A 146 3.77 -7.23 -35.12
CA PHE A 146 3.06 -8.39 -35.64
C PHE A 146 2.37 -8.10 -36.98
N LEU A 147 1.63 -6.98 -37.08
CA LEU A 147 0.96 -6.61 -38.33
C LEU A 147 1.95 -6.29 -39.46
N TYR A 148 3.07 -5.66 -39.14
CA TYR A 148 4.12 -5.36 -40.10
C TYR A 148 4.83 -6.63 -40.60
N GLU A 149 5.22 -7.54 -39.71
CA GLU A 149 5.83 -8.83 -40.06
C GLU A 149 4.87 -9.70 -40.88
N ALA A 150 3.57 -9.62 -40.61
CA ALA A 150 2.53 -10.24 -41.43
C ALA A 150 2.33 -9.56 -42.80
N GLY A 151 3.07 -8.49 -43.11
CA GLY A 151 2.98 -7.72 -44.35
C GLY A 151 1.73 -6.85 -44.47
N GLN A 152 0.96 -6.70 -43.39
CA GLN A 152 -0.29 -5.95 -43.37
C GLN A 152 -0.08 -4.46 -43.21
N LEU A 153 1.12 -4.03 -42.83
CA LEU A 153 1.50 -2.61 -42.75
C LEU A 153 2.64 -2.26 -43.71
N SER A 154 2.92 -3.09 -44.71
CA SER A 154 4.00 -2.81 -45.68
C SER A 154 3.49 -1.96 -46.85
N THR A 155 4.20 -0.86 -47.16
CA THR A 155 3.99 -0.04 -48.36
C THR A 155 4.14 -0.91 -49.60
N GLY A 156 3.07 -1.03 -50.41
CA GLY A 156 3.05 -1.84 -51.63
C GLY A 156 2.16 -3.09 -51.59
N LYS A 157 1.59 -3.46 -50.43
CA LYS A 157 0.68 -4.62 -50.30
C LYS A 157 -0.76 -4.25 -49.89
N ASN A 158 -1.26 -3.09 -50.32
CA ASN A 158 -2.56 -2.54 -49.87
C ASN A 158 -2.65 -2.59 -48.33
N PRO A 159 -1.85 -1.76 -47.63
CA PRO A 159 -1.71 -1.85 -46.18
C PRO A 159 -3.06 -1.66 -45.47
N LEU A 160 -3.17 -2.28 -44.30
CA LEU A 160 -4.26 -2.06 -43.37
C LEU A 160 -4.23 -0.60 -42.95
N ASP A 161 -5.35 0.08 -43.18
CA ASP A 161 -5.49 1.48 -42.87
C ASP A 161 -5.57 1.69 -41.35
N LEU A 162 -4.53 2.31 -40.78
CA LEU A 162 -4.47 2.72 -39.38
C LEU A 162 -4.74 4.21 -39.18
N SER A 163 -5.33 4.89 -40.17
CA SER A 163 -5.76 6.27 -40.01
C SER A 163 -6.61 6.42 -38.75
N THR A 164 -6.38 7.50 -38.00
CA THR A 164 -7.00 7.79 -36.69
C THR A 164 -6.51 6.95 -35.51
N ALA A 165 -5.56 6.02 -35.70
CA ALA A 165 -4.94 5.31 -34.59
C ALA A 165 -4.20 6.29 -33.66
N GLN A 166 -4.39 6.16 -32.36
CA GLN A 166 -3.71 6.97 -31.35
C GLN A 166 -2.48 6.22 -30.84
N LEU A 167 -1.37 6.40 -31.54
CA LEU A 167 -0.09 5.73 -31.31
C LEU A 167 0.90 6.67 -30.62
N ASN A 168 0.44 7.35 -29.56
CA ASN A 168 1.23 8.33 -28.83
C ASN A 168 2.19 7.65 -27.83
N ASN A 169 3.36 8.26 -27.62
CA ASN A 169 4.41 7.78 -26.71
C ASN A 169 4.93 6.37 -27.04
N ILE A 170 4.91 5.98 -28.31
CA ILE A 170 5.41 4.67 -28.74
C ILE A 170 6.92 4.76 -28.98
N ASP A 171 7.66 3.82 -28.41
CA ASP A 171 9.08 3.68 -28.66
C ASP A 171 9.38 2.57 -29.68
N PHE A 172 9.55 2.97 -30.94
CA PHE A 172 9.93 2.07 -32.03
C PHE A 172 11.42 1.71 -32.00
N SER A 173 12.24 2.27 -31.09
CA SER A 173 13.65 1.86 -30.98
C SER A 173 13.83 0.40 -30.57
N SER A 174 12.82 -0.16 -29.90
CA SER A 174 12.71 -1.59 -29.58
C SER A 174 12.66 -2.50 -30.82
N PHE A 175 12.45 -1.92 -32.02
CA PHE A 175 12.58 -2.60 -33.31
C PHE A 175 14.05 -2.73 -33.77
N SER A 176 15.05 -2.60 -32.90
CA SER A 176 16.48 -2.50 -33.26
C SER A 176 17.03 -3.63 -34.15
N ASN A 177 16.30 -4.75 -34.31
CA ASN A 177 16.66 -5.88 -35.19
C ASN A 177 15.68 -6.10 -36.34
N LEU A 178 14.67 -5.25 -36.51
CA LEU A 178 13.66 -5.35 -37.56
C LEU A 178 13.87 -4.22 -38.57
N ASN A 179 14.07 -4.60 -39.82
CA ASN A 179 14.02 -3.63 -40.91
C ASN A 179 12.58 -3.16 -41.08
N ILE A 180 12.26 -1.96 -40.57
CA ILE A 180 10.93 -1.33 -40.71
C ILE A 180 10.80 -0.48 -41.98
N SER A 181 11.70 -0.66 -42.95
CA SER A 181 11.56 0.01 -44.24
C SER A 181 10.25 -0.36 -44.92
N GLY A 182 9.54 0.65 -45.39
CA GLY A 182 8.19 0.44 -45.93
C GLY A 182 7.11 0.21 -44.88
N LEU A 183 7.32 0.55 -43.61
CA LEU A 183 6.21 0.58 -42.64
C LEU A 183 5.26 1.74 -42.96
N SER A 184 3.97 1.42 -43.09
CA SER A 184 2.87 2.36 -43.34
C SER A 184 2.07 2.59 -42.07
N LEU A 185 2.16 3.80 -41.54
CA LEU A 185 1.35 4.33 -40.44
C LEU A 185 0.53 5.56 -40.87
N SER A 186 0.32 5.73 -42.18
CA SER A 186 -0.39 6.87 -42.78
C SER A 186 -1.64 7.29 -41.99
N GLY A 187 -1.63 8.52 -41.51
CA GLY A 187 -2.76 9.15 -40.81
C GLY A 187 -2.93 8.72 -39.35
N ALA A 188 -1.96 8.01 -38.77
CA ALA A 188 -1.91 7.73 -37.34
C ALA A 188 -1.33 8.92 -36.56
N TYR A 189 -1.77 9.09 -35.32
CA TYR A 189 -1.24 10.11 -34.42
C TYR A 189 -0.05 9.54 -33.64
N LEU A 190 1.15 10.09 -33.87
CA LEU A 190 2.42 9.60 -33.33
C LEU A 190 3.06 10.60 -32.35
N SER A 191 2.26 11.31 -31.55
CA SER A 191 2.78 12.35 -30.66
C SER A 191 3.72 11.74 -29.62
N ASN A 192 4.91 12.33 -29.44
CA ASN A 192 5.97 11.85 -28.55
C ASN A 192 6.47 10.43 -28.85
N SER A 193 6.28 9.94 -30.07
CA SER A 193 6.81 8.62 -30.46
C SER A 193 8.27 8.74 -30.91
N SER A 194 9.07 7.74 -30.56
CA SER A 194 10.50 7.66 -30.85
C SER A 194 10.77 6.64 -31.94
N PHE A 195 11.62 7.00 -32.89
CA PHE A 195 12.14 6.13 -33.95
C PHE A 195 13.67 6.03 -33.87
N ALA A 196 14.25 6.28 -32.69
CA ALA A 196 15.69 6.20 -32.49
C ALA A 196 16.20 4.81 -32.88
N HIS A 197 17.36 4.76 -33.57
CA HIS A 197 17.97 3.51 -34.03
C HIS A 197 17.17 2.70 -35.07
N SER A 198 16.15 3.29 -35.70
CA SER A 198 15.41 2.65 -36.80
C SER A 198 15.83 3.20 -38.17
N GLU A 199 15.86 2.32 -39.18
CA GLU A 199 16.02 2.72 -40.58
C GLU A 199 14.67 3.15 -41.16
N LEU A 200 14.51 4.43 -41.50
CA LEU A 200 13.23 5.04 -41.89
C LEU A 200 12.99 5.14 -43.41
N PHE A 201 13.63 4.28 -44.21
CA PHE A 201 13.50 4.36 -45.67
C PHE A 201 12.11 3.86 -46.12
N ASN A 202 11.49 4.60 -47.05
CA ASN A 202 10.17 4.30 -47.63
C ASN A 202 9.00 4.23 -46.61
N MET A 203 9.11 4.88 -45.45
CA MET A 203 7.99 4.96 -44.51
C MET A 203 6.90 5.93 -44.98
N ASP A 204 5.65 5.64 -44.60
CA ASP A 204 4.48 6.48 -44.85
C ASP A 204 3.83 6.85 -43.51
N PHE A 205 3.71 8.15 -43.21
CA PHE A 205 3.25 8.71 -41.92
C PHE A 205 1.98 9.55 -42.10
#